data_AF-A0A839TXZ7-F1
#
_entry.id   AF-A0A839TXZ7-F1
#
_cell.length_a   1.000
_cell.length_b   1.000
_cell.length_c   1.000
_cell.angle_alpha   90.00
_cell.angle_beta   90.00
_cell.angle_gamma   90.00
#
_symmetry.space_group_name_H-M   'P 1'
#
loop_
_entity.id
_entity.type
_entity.pdbx_description
1 polymer ?
#
loop_
_entity_poly.entity_id
_entity_poly.type
_entity_poly.pdbx_seq_one_letter_code
_entity_poly.pdbx_strand_id
1 'polypeptide(L)' 'MTYTKDSGLVKIWVGLVMNGDYKLEQVPKLFNLKEVVTEVITGTAA' A
#
# COMPACT_ATOMS: atom_id res chain seq x y z
N MET A 1 8.70 13.65 -2.32
CA MET A 1 7.94 12.87 -3.30
C MET A 1 6.71 12.34 -2.60
N THR A 2 5.53 12.50 -3.19
CA THR A 2 4.26 12.13 -2.56
C THR A 2 3.62 11.03 -3.38
N TYR A 3 3.44 9.86 -2.77
CA TYR A 3 2.70 8.76 -3.38
C TYR A 3 1.19 9.00 -3.28
N THR A 4 0.46 8.49 -4.26
CA THR A 4 -1.01 8.52 -4.33
C THR A 4 -1.51 7.12 -4.65
N LYS A 5 -2.81 6.86 -4.46
CA LYS A 5 -3.45 5.58 -4.84
C LYS A 5 -3.22 5.19 -6.32
N ASP A 6 -2.98 6.18 -7.18
CA ASP A 6 -2.72 5.97 -8.60
C ASP A 6 -1.27 5.63 -8.93
N SER A 7 -0.36 5.77 -7.96
CA SER A 7 1.05 5.46 -8.13
C SER A 7 1.27 3.98 -8.40
N GLY A 8 2.08 3.65 -9.41
CA GLY A 8 2.38 2.25 -9.76
C GLY A 8 2.98 1.46 -8.59
N LEU A 9 3.87 2.09 -7.81
CA LEU A 9 4.46 1.47 -6.63
C LEU A 9 3.42 1.15 -5.54
N VAL A 10 2.44 2.03 -5.33
CA VAL A 10 1.35 1.78 -4.38
C VAL A 10 0.51 0.59 -4.83
N LYS A 11 0.13 0.54 -6.11
CA LYS A 11 -0.66 -0.58 -6.67
C LYS A 11 0.06 -1.92 -6.54
N ILE A 12 1.37 -1.96 -6.78
CA ILE A 12 2.19 -3.16 -6.60
C ILE A 12 2.14 -3.61 -5.13
N TRP A 13 2.41 -2.70 -4.19
CA TRP A 13 2.39 -3.03 -2.76
C TRP A 13 1.02 -3.48 -2.27
N VAL A 14 -0.05 -2.81 -2.71
CA VAL A 14 -1.43 -3.22 -2.40
C VAL A 14 -1.69 -4.65 -2.91
N GLY A 15 -1.33 -4.96 -4.16
CA GLY A 15 -1.47 -6.30 -4.72
C GLY A 15 -0.67 -7.36 -3.95
N LEU A 16 0.58 -7.07 -3.62
CA LEU A 16 1.44 -7.96 -2.82
C LEU A 16 0.86 -8.25 -1.42
N VAL A 17 0.27 -7.24 -0.78
CA VAL A 17 -0.35 -7.42 0.54
C VAL A 17 -1.69 -8.16 0.45
N MET A 18 -2.52 -7.83 -0.54
CA MET A 18 -3.80 -8.50 -0.76
C MET A 18 -3.65 -9.97 -1.17
N ASN A 19 -2.60 -10.31 -1.91
CA ASN A 19 -2.27 -11.69 -2.27
C ASN A 19 -1.72 -12.50 -1.08
N GLY A 20 -1.35 -11.83 0.03
CA GLY A 20 -0.74 -12.48 1.20
C GLY A 20 0.75 -12.76 1.08
N ASP A 21 1.40 -12.34 -0.02
CA ASP A 21 2.85 -12.44 -0.20
C ASP A 21 3.61 -11.59 0.83
N TYR A 22 3.02 -10.47 1.23
CA TYR A 22 3.57 -9.56 2.23
C TYR A 22 2.51 -9.12 3.24
N LYS A 23 2.95 -8.81 4.46
CA LYS A 23 2.13 -8.15 5.48
C LYS A 23 2.22 -6.64 5.32
N LEU A 24 1.15 -5.95 5.72
CA LEU A 24 1.11 -4.48 5.80
C LEU A 24 2.28 -3.88 6.59
N GLU A 25 2.76 -4.61 7.61
CA GLU A 25 3.90 -4.22 8.44
C GLU A 25 5.21 -4.16 7.66
N GLN A 26 5.36 -5.03 6.65
CA GLN A 26 6.55 -5.17 5.80
C GLN A 26 6.60 -4.11 4.70
N VAL A 27 5.55 -3.32 4.50
CA VAL A 27 5.57 -2.19 3.58
C VAL A 27 6.61 -1.18 4.09
N PRO A 28 7.60 -0.79 3.27
CA PRO A 28 8.66 0.10 3.70
C PRO A 28 8.09 1.48 4.01
N LYS A 29 8.59 2.09 5.10
CA LYS A 29 8.24 3.46 5.49
C LYS A 29 9.01 4.47 4.64
N LEU A 30 8.69 4.49 3.35
CA LEU A 30 9.28 5.39 2.36
C LEU A 30 8.32 6.56 2.11
N PHE A 31 8.68 7.76 2.57
CA PHE A 31 7.78 8.93 2.55
C PHE A 31 6.40 8.56 3.12
N ASN A 32 5.33 8.74 2.34
CA ASN A 32 3.95 8.40 2.68
C ASN A 32 3.47 7.06 2.09
N LEU A 33 4.37 6.21 1.55
CA LEU A 33 3.99 4.95 0.87
C LEU A 33 3.17 4.04 1.77
N LYS A 34 3.69 3.75 2.98
CA LYS A 34 3.03 2.84 3.93
C LYS A 34 1.64 3.36 4.33
N GLU A 35 1.51 4.66 4.53
CA GLU A 35 0.25 5.29 4.90
C GLU A 35 -0.79 5.13 3.78
N VAL A 36 -0.42 5.44 2.53
CA VAL A 36 -1.31 5.31 1.37
C VAL A 36 -1.68 3.86 1.09
N VAL A 37 -0.71 2.92 1.15
CA VAL A 37 -1.00 1.49 0.98
C VAL A 37 -1.96 1.00 2.07
N THR A 38 -1.79 1.48 3.30
CA THR A 38 -2.70 1.15 4.41
C THR A 38 -4.09 1.70 4.17
N GLU A 39 -4.21 2.97 3.80
CA GLU A 39 -5.49 3.60 3.48
C GLU A 39 -6.25 2.88 2.35
N VAL A 40 -5.55 2.47 1.29
CA VAL A 40 -6.17 1.74 0.18
C VAL A 40 -6.69 0.37 0.64
N ILE A 41 -5.91 -0.38 1.41
CA ILE A 41 -6.29 -1.72 1.86
C ILE A 41 -7.43 -1.65 2.88
N THR A 42 -7.36 -0.74 3.86
CA THR A 42 -8.41 -0.59 4.88
C THR A 42 -9.67 0.07 4.31
N GLY A 43 -9.54 0.96 3.34
CA GLY A 43 -10.64 1.64 2.66
C GLY A 43 -11.38 0.76 1.63
N THR A 44 -10.76 -0.32 1.15
CA THR A 44 -11.41 -1.29 0.23
C THR A 44 -12.27 -2.32 0.99
N ALA A 45 -12.32 -2.28 2.31
CA ALA A 45 -13.09 -3.22 3.14
C ALA A 45 -14.60 -2.87 3.29
N ALA A 46 -15.19 -2.10 2.36
CA ALA A 46 -16.61 -1.73 2.35
C ALA A 46 -17.36 -2.33 1.15
#